data_AF-A0A496L0C0-F1
#
_entry.id   AF-A0A496L0C0-F1
#
_cell.length_a   1.000
_cell.length_b   1.000
_cell.length_c   1.000
_cell.angle_alpha   90.00
_cell.angle_beta   90.00
_cell.angle_gamma   90.00
#
_symmetry.space_group_name_H-M   'P 1'
#
loop_
_entity.id
_entity.type
_entity.pdbx_description
1 polymer ?
#
loop_
_entity_poly.entity_id
_entity_poly.type
_entity_poly.pdbx_seq_one_letter_code
_entity_poly.pdbx_strand_id
1 'polypeptide(L)'
;VIIGNKNAITYKEIFKLIKDNKLWIGNTPMGVDMLFDVPKEFAQKLISNKKEGSSYRLINGVVKGRAQAVWFTNLDHDKRHEDLILYKTYNEAEYPKYDNYDAINVDKTSDIPIDYKGAMGVPITFLDKYNPEQFEILGIAGGSTRASAPKEFLNEVSYIPHPKDKGGSPILDGIPKYVRIIIRYKKPKS
;
A
#
# COMPACT_ATOMS: atom_id res chain seq x y z
N VAL A 1 16.25 -11.82 1.60
CA VAL A 1 15.85 -10.41 1.34
C VAL A 1 16.06 -10.12 -0.14
N ILE A 2 15.09 -9.47 -0.80
CA ILE A 2 15.15 -9.06 -2.20
C ILE A 2 14.89 -7.55 -2.28
N ILE A 3 15.67 -6.81 -3.06
CA ILE A 3 15.38 -5.41 -3.39
C ILE A 3 14.57 -5.40 -4.68
N GLY A 4 13.35 -4.88 -4.60
CA GLY A 4 12.42 -4.85 -5.74
C GLY A 4 11.73 -3.50 -5.89
N ASN A 5 11.13 -3.25 -7.05
CA ASN A 5 10.35 -2.03 -7.28
C ASN A 5 9.09 -1.99 -6.39
N LYS A 6 8.75 -0.83 -5.82
CA LYS A 6 7.54 -0.62 -5.00
C LYS A 6 6.26 -1.07 -5.70
N ASN A 7 6.18 -0.88 -7.02
CA ASN A 7 5.01 -1.27 -7.81
C ASN A 7 4.76 -2.78 -7.83
N ALA A 8 5.77 -3.60 -7.52
CA ALA A 8 5.60 -5.06 -7.49
C ALA A 8 4.61 -5.51 -6.41
N ILE A 9 4.36 -4.68 -5.38
CA ILE A 9 3.36 -4.95 -4.33
C ILE A 9 1.99 -5.28 -4.90
N THR A 10 1.58 -4.64 -6.00
CA THR A 10 0.24 -4.81 -6.57
C THR A 10 0.15 -5.95 -7.58
N TYR A 11 1.26 -6.63 -7.86
CA TYR A 11 1.25 -7.78 -8.77
C TYR A 11 0.55 -8.95 -8.08
N LYS A 12 -0.30 -9.66 -8.82
CA LYS A 12 -1.19 -10.70 -8.28
C LYS A 12 -0.43 -11.74 -7.44
N GLU A 13 0.72 -12.19 -7.94
CA GLU A 13 1.55 -13.22 -7.34
C GLU A 13 2.25 -12.71 -6.07
N ILE A 14 2.72 -11.46 -6.09
CA ILE A 14 3.42 -10.85 -4.96
C ILE A 14 2.44 -10.44 -3.86
N PHE A 15 1.33 -9.80 -4.22
CA PHE A 15 0.29 -9.40 -3.28
C PHE A 15 -0.30 -10.61 -2.56
N LYS A 16 -0.49 -11.74 -3.28
CA LYS A 16 -0.93 -12.99 -2.66
C LYS A 16 0.01 -13.43 -1.54
N LEU A 17 1.32 -13.37 -1.72
CA LEU A 17 2.28 -13.73 -0.67
C LEU A 17 2.21 -12.76 0.52
N ILE A 18 1.96 -11.47 0.27
CA ILE A 18 1.78 -10.47 1.32
C ILE A 18 0.50 -10.76 2.13
N LYS A 19 -0.63 -10.95 1.46
CA LYS A 19 -1.91 -11.29 2.08
C LYS A 19 -1.82 -12.58 2.90
N ASP A 20 -1.12 -13.58 2.38
CA ASP A 20 -0.94 -14.87 3.04
C ASP A 20 0.14 -14.84 4.14
N ASN A 21 0.69 -13.66 4.47
CA ASN A 21 1.76 -13.44 5.46
C ASN A 21 3.05 -14.24 5.19
N LYS A 22 3.35 -14.53 3.92
CA LYS A 22 4.57 -15.25 3.46
C LYS A 22 5.66 -14.30 2.96
N LEU A 23 5.32 -13.03 2.76
CA LEU A 23 6.22 -11.96 2.32
C LEU A 23 5.78 -10.64 2.96
N TRP A 24 6.72 -9.78 3.33
CA TRP A 24 6.42 -8.45 3.84
C TRP A 24 7.47 -7.43 3.41
N ILE A 25 7.13 -6.15 3.61
CA ILE A 25 8.05 -5.04 3.43
C ILE A 25 9.08 -5.10 4.55
N GLY A 26 10.35 -4.99 4.20
CA GLY A 26 11.44 -4.98 5.17
C GLY A 26 11.51 -3.68 5.98
N ASN A 27 12.61 -3.53 6.72
CA ASN A 27 12.72 -2.47 7.72
C ASN A 27 12.74 -1.04 7.12
N THR A 28 13.34 -0.87 5.94
CA THR A 28 13.46 0.43 5.28
C THR A 28 12.08 1.01 4.94
N PRO A 29 11.73 2.21 5.44
CA PRO A 29 10.41 2.80 5.22
C PRO A 29 10.09 3.00 3.73
N MET A 30 8.86 2.69 3.34
CA MET A 30 8.40 2.89 1.95
C MET A 30 8.43 4.35 1.50
N GLY A 31 8.42 5.31 2.43
CA GLY A 31 8.52 6.75 2.14
C GLY A 31 9.92 7.23 1.78
N VAL A 32 10.95 6.41 2.01
CA VAL A 32 12.36 6.76 1.74
C VAL A 32 12.77 6.21 0.37
N ASP A 33 13.64 6.96 -0.31
CA ASP A 33 14.26 6.51 -1.55
C ASP A 33 15.48 5.63 -1.23
N MET A 34 15.62 4.51 -1.95
CA MET A 34 16.87 3.77 -1.90
C MET A 34 17.90 4.46 -2.79
N LEU A 35 19.01 4.82 -2.17
CA LEU A 35 20.13 5.52 -2.78
C LEU A 35 21.32 4.58 -2.95
N PHE A 36 21.92 4.59 -4.13
CA PHE A 36 23.02 3.71 -4.49
C PHE A 36 24.24 4.51 -4.92
N ASP A 37 25.42 4.03 -4.52
CA ASP A 37 26.65 4.45 -5.16
C ASP A 37 26.66 4.01 -6.62
N VAL A 38 27.12 4.92 -7.48
CA VAL A 38 27.18 4.69 -8.92
C VAL A 38 28.54 5.10 -9.45
N PRO A 39 29.03 4.46 -10.53
CA PRO A 39 30.27 4.87 -11.17
C PRO A 39 30.25 6.35 -11.58
N LYS A 40 31.41 7.00 -11.53
CA LYS A 40 31.55 8.44 -11.82
C LYS A 40 30.97 8.83 -13.19
N GLU A 41 31.15 8.00 -14.19
CA GLU A 41 30.60 8.21 -15.54
C GLU A 41 29.07 8.20 -15.55
N PHE A 42 28.46 7.28 -14.78
CA PHE A 42 27.01 7.20 -14.65
C PHE A 42 26.45 8.39 -13.85
N ALA A 43 27.16 8.83 -12.81
CA ALA A 43 26.81 10.04 -12.07
C ALA A 43 26.77 11.28 -12.97
N GLN A 44 27.78 11.48 -13.83
CA GLN A 44 27.79 12.57 -14.80
C GLN A 44 26.61 12.47 -15.78
N LYS A 45 26.33 11.27 -16.30
CA LYS A 45 25.17 11.03 -17.17
C LYS A 45 23.85 11.37 -16.49
N LEU A 46 23.70 11.07 -15.19
CA LEU A 46 22.50 11.41 -14.42
C LEU A 46 22.33 12.92 -14.28
N ILE A 47 23.40 13.66 -13.95
CA ILE A 47 23.36 15.12 -13.85
C ILE A 47 22.97 15.75 -15.19
N SER A 48 23.58 15.31 -16.30
CA SER A 48 23.34 15.93 -17.61
C SER A 48 21.96 15.63 -18.20
N ASN A 49 21.36 14.47 -17.89
CA ASN A 49 20.15 14.00 -18.57
C ASN A 49 18.89 13.94 -17.70
N LYS A 50 19.02 14.10 -16.38
CA LYS A 50 17.92 13.92 -15.43
C LYS A 50 17.82 15.11 -14.48
N LYS A 51 16.62 15.31 -13.94
CA LYS A 51 16.38 16.29 -12.88
C LYS A 51 16.75 15.70 -11.52
N GLU A 52 17.44 16.47 -10.69
CA GLU A 52 17.65 16.07 -9.30
C GLU A 52 16.32 15.72 -8.62
N GLY A 53 16.31 14.63 -7.86
CA GLY A 53 15.13 14.06 -7.21
C GLY A 53 14.30 13.09 -8.04
N SER A 54 14.55 13.00 -9.35
CA SER A 54 13.94 11.98 -10.20
C SER A 54 14.73 10.68 -10.18
N SER A 55 15.91 10.66 -10.81
CA SER A 55 16.79 9.49 -10.94
C SER A 55 18.04 9.56 -10.08
N TYR A 56 18.31 10.69 -9.41
CA TYR A 56 19.43 10.83 -8.49
C TYR A 56 19.14 11.84 -7.38
N ARG A 57 19.97 11.84 -6.33
CA ARG A 57 20.02 12.85 -5.26
C ARG A 57 21.47 13.23 -4.98
N LEU A 58 21.72 14.46 -4.57
CA LEU A 58 23.01 14.86 -4.00
C LEU A 58 22.97 14.66 -2.49
N ILE A 59 23.83 13.78 -1.96
CA ILE A 59 24.00 13.57 -0.53
C ILE A 59 25.41 13.96 -0.17
N ASN A 60 25.59 15.02 0.61
CA ASN A 60 26.89 15.56 1.01
C ASN A 60 27.83 15.79 -0.20
N GLY A 61 27.31 16.32 -1.30
CA GLY A 61 28.06 16.56 -2.55
C GLY A 61 28.30 15.33 -3.42
N VAL A 62 27.86 14.14 -3.01
CA VAL A 62 27.99 12.89 -3.79
C VAL A 62 26.68 12.58 -4.51
N VAL A 63 26.76 12.34 -5.81
CA VAL A 63 25.62 11.86 -6.62
C VAL A 63 25.30 10.42 -6.26
N LYS A 64 24.09 10.19 -5.74
CA LYS A 64 23.56 8.86 -5.51
C LYS A 64 22.46 8.55 -6.52
N GLY A 65 22.53 7.38 -7.14
CA GLY A 65 21.44 6.86 -7.98
C GLY A 65 20.21 6.59 -7.13
N ARG A 66 19.04 7.02 -7.60
CA ARG A 66 17.77 6.90 -6.87
C ARG A 66 16.92 5.80 -7.49
N ALA A 67 16.48 4.84 -6.67
CA ALA A 67 15.54 3.80 -7.10
C ALA A 67 14.24 3.86 -6.29
N GLN A 68 13.10 3.65 -6.97
CA GLN A 68 11.80 3.39 -6.34
C GLN A 68 11.72 1.94 -5.84
N ALA A 69 12.67 1.58 -4.98
CA ALA A 69 12.83 0.23 -4.48
C ALA A 69 12.42 0.11 -3.01
N VAL A 70 12.00 -1.10 -2.62
CA VAL A 70 11.73 -1.54 -1.26
C VAL A 70 12.36 -2.90 -1.04
N TRP A 71 12.54 -3.23 0.23
CA TRP A 71 12.97 -4.54 0.65
C TRP A 71 11.74 -5.43 0.73
N PHE A 72 11.77 -6.56 0.02
CA PHE A 72 10.85 -7.66 0.21
C PHE A 72 11.57 -8.75 1.00
N THR A 73 10.94 -9.24 2.06
CA THR A 73 11.54 -10.24 2.93
C THR A 73 10.50 -11.18 3.52
N ASN A 74 10.96 -12.35 3.95
CA ASN A 74 10.25 -13.30 4.79
C ASN A 74 11.01 -13.54 6.12
N LEU A 75 12.05 -12.74 6.38
CA LEU A 75 12.77 -12.71 7.65
C LEU A 75 12.04 -11.78 8.61
N ASP A 76 11.78 -12.28 9.81
CA ASP A 76 11.02 -11.56 10.82
C ASP A 76 11.82 -10.38 11.40
N HIS A 77 11.10 -9.34 11.85
CA HIS A 77 11.72 -8.15 12.44
C HIS A 77 10.72 -7.37 13.32
N ASP A 78 11.23 -6.66 14.33
CA ASP A 78 10.42 -5.97 15.34
C ASP A 78 9.33 -5.06 14.76
N LYS A 79 9.67 -4.26 13.73
CA LYS A 79 8.74 -3.36 13.04
C LYS A 79 7.47 -4.04 12.52
N ARG A 80 7.51 -5.35 12.21
CA ARG A 80 6.35 -6.12 11.73
C ARG A 80 5.32 -6.37 12.84
N HIS A 81 5.76 -6.30 14.08
CA HIS A 81 4.96 -6.54 15.28
C HIS A 81 4.63 -5.24 16.02
N GLU A 82 5.06 -4.08 15.49
CA GLU A 82 4.72 -2.79 16.05
C GLU A 82 3.24 -2.46 15.82
N ASP A 83 2.56 -2.14 16.91
CA ASP A 83 1.18 -1.68 16.82
C ASP A 83 1.13 -0.25 16.26
N LEU A 84 0.34 -0.07 15.20
CA LEU A 84 -0.10 1.25 14.77
C LEU A 84 -0.99 1.88 15.85
N ILE A 85 -0.61 3.07 16.32
CA ILE A 85 -1.41 3.82 17.29
C ILE A 85 -2.63 4.41 16.57
N LEU A 86 -3.82 3.93 16.94
CA LEU A 86 -5.11 4.42 16.43
C LEU A 86 -5.75 5.36 17.46
N TYR A 87 -6.30 6.48 16.99
CA TYR A 87 -6.93 7.50 17.83
C TYR A 87 -8.12 8.21 17.19
N LYS A 88 -8.41 7.91 15.92
CA LYS A 88 -9.59 8.43 15.23
C LYS A 88 -10.82 7.60 15.56
N THR A 89 -11.98 8.24 15.50
CA THR A 89 -13.29 7.62 15.67
C THR A 89 -14.04 7.72 14.35
N TYR A 90 -14.76 6.67 14.00
CA TYR A 90 -15.54 6.61 12.77
C TYR A 90 -16.65 7.67 12.76
N ASN A 91 -16.82 8.29 11.60
CA ASN A 91 -17.97 9.12 11.25
C ASN A 91 -18.15 9.06 9.73
N GLU A 92 -19.40 9.10 9.27
CA GLU A 92 -19.70 8.89 7.85
C GLU A 92 -19.15 10.00 6.94
N ALA A 93 -19.02 11.22 7.45
CA ALA A 93 -18.55 12.37 6.69
C ALA A 93 -17.05 12.28 6.34
N GLU A 94 -16.21 11.85 7.27
CA GLU A 94 -14.76 11.70 7.05
C GLU A 94 -14.39 10.35 6.43
N TYR A 95 -15.23 9.33 6.62
CA TYR A 95 -14.99 7.95 6.18
C TYR A 95 -16.13 7.46 5.29
N PRO A 96 -16.31 8.08 4.10
CA PRO A 96 -17.42 7.74 3.24
C PRO A 96 -17.24 6.32 2.67
N LYS A 97 -18.37 5.64 2.42
CA LYS A 97 -18.39 4.31 1.82
C LYS A 97 -18.15 4.37 0.32
N TYR A 98 -17.54 3.33 -0.24
CA TYR A 98 -17.41 3.20 -1.69
C TYR A 98 -18.75 2.81 -2.32
N ASP A 99 -18.97 3.28 -3.55
CA ASP A 99 -20.19 2.97 -4.33
C ASP A 99 -20.24 1.49 -4.74
N ASN A 100 -19.08 0.86 -4.86
CA ASN A 100 -18.91 -0.47 -5.45
C ASN A 100 -18.23 -1.51 -4.55
N TYR A 101 -17.99 -1.17 -3.28
CA TYR A 101 -17.45 -2.07 -2.26
C TYR A 101 -18.15 -1.75 -0.94
N ASP A 102 -18.52 -2.77 -0.17
CA ASP A 102 -18.91 -2.61 1.24
C ASP A 102 -17.67 -2.39 2.12
N ALA A 103 -17.04 -1.24 1.92
CA ALA A 103 -15.89 -0.77 2.67
C ALA A 103 -15.88 0.77 2.71
N ILE A 104 -15.31 1.34 3.77
CA ILE A 104 -15.10 2.79 3.88
C ILE A 104 -13.77 3.20 3.26
N ASN A 105 -13.70 4.42 2.76
CA ASN A 105 -12.45 5.04 2.34
C ASN A 105 -11.70 5.61 3.54
N VAL A 106 -10.43 5.22 3.70
CA VAL A 106 -9.51 5.82 4.66
C VAL A 106 -8.35 6.41 3.87
N ASP A 107 -8.27 7.74 3.78
CA ASP A 107 -7.30 8.41 2.92
C ASP A 107 -5.86 8.31 3.42
N LYS A 108 -5.66 8.21 4.74
CA LYS A 108 -4.34 8.11 5.37
C LYS A 108 -4.34 7.00 6.40
N THR A 109 -3.25 6.22 6.44
CA THR A 109 -3.05 5.17 7.44
C THR A 109 -3.16 5.66 8.89
N SER A 110 -2.76 6.90 9.17
CA SER A 110 -2.92 7.51 10.51
C SER A 110 -4.36 7.72 10.93
N ASP A 111 -5.28 7.73 9.96
CA ASP A 111 -6.67 8.09 10.18
C ASP A 111 -7.56 6.85 10.30
N ILE A 112 -6.98 5.64 10.37
CA ILE A 112 -7.75 4.41 10.58
C ILE A 112 -8.56 4.54 11.89
N PRO A 113 -9.91 4.43 11.82
CA PRO A 113 -10.75 4.56 13.00
C PRO A 113 -10.63 3.36 13.93
N ILE A 114 -10.57 3.62 15.24
CA ILE A 114 -10.36 2.59 16.29
C ILE A 114 -11.61 1.75 16.58
N ASP A 115 -12.79 2.24 16.20
CA ASP A 115 -14.12 1.71 16.53
C ASP A 115 -14.85 1.10 15.33
N TYR A 116 -14.28 1.19 14.11
CA TYR A 116 -14.90 0.65 12.92
C TYR A 116 -14.62 -0.85 12.75
N LYS A 117 -15.69 -1.65 12.65
CA LYS A 117 -15.61 -3.12 12.55
C LYS A 117 -15.61 -3.66 11.11
N GLY A 118 -16.02 -2.83 10.15
CA GLY A 118 -16.16 -3.23 8.74
C GLY A 118 -14.84 -3.22 7.97
N ALA A 119 -14.93 -3.48 6.66
CA ALA A 119 -13.79 -3.39 5.75
C ALA A 119 -13.41 -1.92 5.47
N MET A 120 -12.11 -1.67 5.33
CA MET A 120 -11.54 -0.34 5.14
C MET A 120 -10.55 -0.34 3.97
N GLY A 121 -10.72 0.58 3.03
CA GLY A 121 -9.75 0.83 1.96
C GLY A 121 -8.68 1.82 2.40
N VAL A 122 -7.46 1.33 2.63
CA VAL A 122 -6.29 2.12 3.04
C VAL A 122 -5.28 2.28 1.89
N PRO A 123 -4.37 3.28 1.93
CA PRO A 123 -3.30 3.42 0.93
C PRO A 123 -2.37 2.19 0.88
N ILE A 124 -1.76 1.89 -0.27
CA ILE A 124 -0.75 0.80 -0.39
C ILE A 124 0.39 0.95 0.61
N THR A 125 0.78 2.19 0.93
CA THR A 125 1.83 2.49 1.91
C THR A 125 1.49 2.03 3.34
N PHE A 126 0.24 1.63 3.62
CA PHE A 126 -0.14 0.94 4.84
C PHE A 126 0.74 -0.29 5.13
N LEU A 127 1.21 -0.99 4.09
CA LEU A 127 2.06 -2.18 4.27
C LEU A 127 3.39 -1.88 4.96
N ASP A 128 3.82 -0.62 5.01
CA ASP A 128 4.98 -0.18 5.80
C ASP A 128 4.74 -0.28 7.31
N LYS A 129 3.47 -0.30 7.74
CA LYS A 129 3.01 -0.34 9.13
C LYS A 129 2.08 -1.52 9.40
N TYR A 130 2.07 -2.51 8.51
CA TYR A 130 1.18 -3.65 8.62
C TYR A 130 1.69 -4.61 9.70
N ASN A 131 0.93 -4.68 10.80
CA ASN A 131 1.05 -5.72 11.79
C ASN A 131 -0.09 -6.75 11.61
N PRO A 132 0.20 -8.02 11.28
CA PRO A 132 -0.84 -9.05 11.12
C PRO A 132 -1.52 -9.44 12.43
N GLU A 133 -1.01 -9.07 13.60
CA GLU A 133 -1.71 -9.25 14.88
C GLU A 133 -2.79 -8.18 15.09
N GLN A 134 -2.62 -7.01 14.46
CA GLN A 134 -3.53 -5.88 14.55
C GLN A 134 -4.57 -5.87 13.43
N PHE A 135 -4.15 -6.16 12.20
CA PHE A 135 -5.02 -6.05 11.01
C PHE A 135 -5.07 -7.36 10.23
N GLU A 136 -6.18 -7.55 9.52
CA GLU A 136 -6.35 -8.58 8.50
C GLU A 136 -6.37 -7.91 7.12
N ILE A 137 -5.62 -8.46 6.16
CA ILE A 137 -5.72 -8.06 4.75
C ILE A 137 -6.77 -8.93 4.06
N LEU A 138 -7.88 -8.30 3.64
CA LEU A 138 -8.95 -8.97 2.90
C LEU A 138 -8.61 -9.08 1.42
N GLY A 139 -8.00 -8.04 0.84
CA GLY A 139 -7.62 -8.04 -0.57
C GLY A 139 -7.09 -6.69 -1.05
N ILE A 140 -7.06 -6.52 -2.37
CA ILE A 140 -6.63 -5.28 -3.03
C ILE A 140 -7.68 -4.85 -4.04
N ALA A 141 -8.08 -3.58 -3.99
CA ALA A 141 -9.03 -2.96 -4.90
C ALA A 141 -8.31 -2.02 -5.87
N GLY A 142 -8.39 -2.28 -7.18
CA GLY A 142 -7.68 -1.57 -8.23
C GLY A 142 -8.16 -1.99 -9.63
N GLY A 143 -7.59 -1.40 -10.68
CA GLY A 143 -8.04 -1.57 -12.07
C GLY A 143 -7.94 -2.99 -12.69
N SER A 144 -7.56 -4.00 -11.91
CA SER A 144 -7.58 -5.39 -12.36
C SER A 144 -8.20 -6.33 -11.33
N THR A 145 -8.77 -5.80 -10.25
CA THR A 145 -9.28 -6.61 -9.12
C THR A 145 -10.36 -7.58 -9.54
N ARG A 146 -11.30 -7.18 -10.41
CA ARG A 146 -12.38 -8.04 -10.91
C ARG A 146 -11.85 -9.29 -11.63
N ALA A 147 -10.70 -9.19 -12.29
CA ALA A 147 -10.11 -10.29 -13.04
C ALA A 147 -9.04 -11.07 -12.25
N SER A 148 -8.36 -10.41 -11.30
CA SER A 148 -7.19 -10.96 -10.62
C SER A 148 -7.48 -11.49 -9.21
N ALA A 149 -8.50 -10.97 -8.53
CA ALA A 149 -8.80 -11.32 -7.15
C ALA A 149 -9.64 -12.61 -7.03
N PRO A 150 -9.51 -13.35 -5.92
CA PRO A 150 -10.39 -14.48 -5.62
C PRO A 150 -11.86 -14.04 -5.51
N LYS A 151 -12.80 -14.91 -5.91
CA LYS A 151 -14.24 -14.61 -5.83
C LYS A 151 -14.71 -14.43 -4.39
N GLU A 152 -14.08 -15.16 -3.47
CA GLU A 152 -14.33 -15.09 -2.03
C GLU A 152 -14.12 -13.67 -1.51
N PHE A 153 -13.03 -13.03 -1.92
CA PHE A 153 -12.77 -11.63 -1.57
C PHE A 153 -13.86 -10.71 -2.13
N LEU A 154 -14.20 -10.83 -3.42
CA LEU A 154 -15.21 -9.99 -4.06
C LEU A 154 -16.59 -10.13 -3.38
N ASN A 155 -16.95 -11.34 -2.97
CA ASN A 155 -18.18 -11.62 -2.25
C ASN A 155 -18.16 -11.04 -0.82
N GLU A 156 -17.03 -11.19 -0.11
CA GLU A 156 -16.87 -10.68 1.27
C GLU A 156 -17.04 -9.16 1.35
N VAL A 157 -16.61 -8.43 0.33
CA VAL A 157 -16.72 -6.97 0.25
C VAL A 157 -17.91 -6.52 -0.60
N SER A 158 -18.86 -7.41 -0.90
CA SER A 158 -20.04 -7.11 -1.72
C SER A 158 -19.72 -6.30 -2.99
N TYR A 159 -18.66 -6.65 -3.71
CA TYR A 159 -18.21 -5.89 -4.88
C TYR A 159 -19.25 -5.93 -6.00
N ILE A 160 -19.62 -4.76 -6.51
CA ILE A 160 -20.54 -4.60 -7.64
C ILE A 160 -19.81 -3.87 -8.76
N PRO A 161 -19.75 -4.41 -10.00
CA PRO A 161 -19.11 -3.71 -11.10
C PRO A 161 -19.69 -2.31 -11.34
N HIS A 162 -18.82 -1.31 -11.46
CA HIS A 162 -19.22 0.06 -11.78
C HIS A 162 -18.60 0.47 -13.14
N PRO A 163 -19.33 1.17 -14.04
CA PRO A 163 -18.83 1.51 -15.38
C PRO A 163 -17.48 2.23 -15.41
N LYS A 164 -17.19 3.01 -14.36
CA LYS A 164 -15.95 3.79 -14.22
C LYS A 164 -14.85 3.10 -13.40
N ASP A 165 -15.08 1.87 -12.91
CA ASP A 165 -14.13 1.18 -12.02
C ASP A 165 -12.86 0.68 -12.72
N LYS A 166 -12.81 0.76 -14.05
CA LYS A 166 -11.66 0.31 -14.85
C LYS A 166 -11.21 -1.11 -14.50
N GLY A 167 -12.12 -2.02 -14.14
CA GLY A 167 -11.77 -3.41 -13.78
C GLY A 167 -11.73 -3.71 -12.29
N GLY A 168 -12.19 -2.80 -11.43
CA GLY A 168 -12.34 -3.05 -9.98
C GLY A 168 -11.74 -1.97 -9.08
N SER A 169 -11.36 -0.80 -9.59
CA SER A 169 -10.95 0.33 -8.76
C SER A 169 -12.10 0.74 -7.83
N PRO A 170 -11.82 1.10 -6.57
CA PRO A 170 -12.86 1.60 -5.68
C PRO A 170 -13.40 2.93 -6.22
N ILE A 171 -14.71 3.08 -6.21
CA ILE A 171 -15.43 4.28 -6.66
C ILE A 171 -15.95 5.00 -5.44
N LEU A 172 -15.73 6.30 -5.37
CA LEU A 172 -16.29 7.16 -4.37
C LEU A 172 -16.98 8.34 -5.07
N ASP A 173 -18.27 8.51 -4.85
CA ASP A 173 -19.08 9.57 -5.48
C ASP A 173 -18.95 9.54 -7.02
N GLY A 174 -18.96 8.35 -7.61
CA GLY A 174 -18.78 8.14 -9.05
C GLY A 174 -17.37 8.39 -9.59
N ILE A 175 -16.38 8.66 -8.72
CA ILE A 175 -14.98 8.93 -9.09
C ILE A 175 -14.09 7.74 -8.71
N PRO A 176 -13.32 7.17 -9.66
CA PRO A 176 -12.38 6.10 -9.34
C PRO A 176 -11.22 6.62 -8.47
N LYS A 177 -10.94 5.91 -7.39
CA LYS A 177 -9.79 6.15 -6.51
C LYS A 177 -8.60 5.30 -6.95
N TYR A 178 -7.41 5.71 -6.49
CA TYR A 178 -6.20 4.91 -6.62
C TYR A 178 -6.35 3.56 -5.91
N VAL A 179 -5.44 2.64 -6.21
CA VAL A 179 -5.42 1.30 -5.62
C VAL A 179 -5.41 1.37 -4.09
N ARG A 180 -6.29 0.58 -3.46
CA ARG A 180 -6.44 0.49 -2.00
C ARG A 180 -6.18 -0.95 -1.54
N ILE A 181 -5.53 -1.10 -0.39
CA ILE A 181 -5.54 -2.38 0.33
C ILE A 181 -6.82 -2.40 1.16
N ILE A 182 -7.62 -3.45 1.03
CA ILE A 182 -8.80 -3.64 1.84
C ILE A 182 -8.41 -4.42 3.09
N ILE A 183 -8.60 -3.80 4.26
CA ILE A 183 -8.22 -4.36 5.56
C ILE A 183 -9.42 -4.43 6.51
N ARG A 184 -9.28 -5.22 7.57
CA ARG A 184 -10.18 -5.24 8.73
C ARG A 184 -9.35 -5.08 10.00
N TYR A 185 -9.82 -4.26 10.94
CA TYR A 185 -9.20 -4.16 12.26
C TYR A 185 -9.64 -5.35 13.12
N LYS A 186 -8.68 -6.08 13.70
CA LYS A 186 -8.95 -7.32 14.45
C LYS A 186 -9.49 -7.08 15.87
N LYS A 187 -9.23 -5.90 16.44
CA LYS A 187 -9.56 -5.56 17.83
C LYS A 187 -10.25 -4.19 17.97
N PRO A 188 -11.36 -3.94 17.25
CA PRO A 188 -12.07 -2.66 17.32
C PRO A 188 -12.57 -2.38 18.74
N LYS A 189 -12.34 -1.17 19.24
CA LYS A 189 -12.88 -0.75 20.53
C LYS A 189 -14.39 -0.54 20.39
N SER A 190 -15.13 -0.95 21.43
CA SER A 190 -16.58 -0.73 21.53
C SER A 190 -16.88 0.64 22.12
#